data_AF-A0AAE9ZHR6-F1
#
_entry.id   AF-A0AAE9ZHR6-F1
#
_cell.length_a   1.000
_cell.length_b   1.000
_cell.length_c   1.000
_cell.angle_alpha   90.00
_cell.angle_beta   90.00
_cell.angle_gamma   90.00
#
_symmetry.space_group_name_H-M   'P 1'
#
loop_
_entity.id
_entity.type
_entity.pdbx_description
1 polymer ?
#
loop_
_entity_poly.entity_id
_entity_poly.type
_entity_poly.pdbx_seq_one_letter_code
_entity_poly.pdbx_strand_id
1 'polypeptide(L)'
;MLRGLLLGMGAAAGMAAMTPVFATSGHASEIPEAVNTGTRWEVYKTHWSEQDEAGYAAFVQSIGRSDCSSLDACLKSEANPYRSSVDPNLPGDCADMAYVLRAYYAWKNGLPFSYQNAMRTADGKREDLRYSTGGNAVAGRRQIRNYVTNAPAFIARIGGEVSTAMFRTHPETGGGRSHDDFYPVEISRDTVKPGVLAYDIFGHVGIVYEVLDNGRVLVVASHPDNSVTRTAYGPNFMRSKPELGAGLKAWRPIYVDGAKIDEDGSLLGGELRAVSNEAIVGYSLEQYFGNTPHPSGIWHYGEFRYQNRTLKYYDYVRRKLAAPSFAYDPIEELRFGLQTICGDIKSRKAAIDAAFFAKVHLKPHPNKLPPNIYGTFGEWEEYSTPSRDARLKVSFIELRRDVQLLYEDEKNGVPGVSYDGSDLAGDLLAAFEEEKNACTYTYWRSDNTRMRLNLGHAMDRLWDMSFDPYHCPERRWGASGTELETCTDNDEKSQWYNAQRFLRFQARRTYDVRMDFGLNELKPPMMAAPSDGGLGVEAPADADIRAYLLGLSGAVVAQSEEDGTIIPIAITDDAGSFFPAWHRTGGHIER
;
A
#
# COMPACT_ATOMS: atom_id res chain seq x y z
N MET A 1 58.04 -54.48 44.58
CA MET A 1 57.53 -55.71 45.22
C MET A 1 56.22 -55.37 45.93
N LEU A 2 55.20 -56.19 45.75
CA LEU A 2 53.79 -56.11 46.20
C LEU A 2 52.97 -54.92 45.61
N ARG A 3 52.01 -55.09 44.70
CA ARG A 3 50.76 -55.89 44.63
C ARG A 3 49.73 -55.59 45.74
N GLY A 4 48.53 -55.20 45.30
CA GLY A 4 47.28 -55.17 46.07
C GLY A 4 46.21 -54.34 45.33
N LEU A 5 45.73 -54.81 44.17
CA LEU A 5 44.42 -55.47 43.98
C LEU A 5 43.20 -54.59 44.28
N LEU A 6 42.43 -54.29 43.23
CA LEU A 6 40.98 -54.55 43.17
C LEU A 6 40.48 -54.41 41.71
N LEU A 7 40.08 -55.55 41.14
CA LEU A 7 39.26 -55.65 39.94
C LEU A 7 37.81 -55.29 40.29
N GLY A 8 37.08 -54.69 39.35
CA GLY A 8 35.63 -54.57 39.48
C GLY A 8 34.92 -53.83 38.35
N MET A 9 34.80 -54.51 37.20
CA MET A 9 33.68 -54.46 36.24
C MET A 9 33.29 -53.13 35.57
N GLY A 10 33.55 -53.08 34.27
CA GLY A 10 32.94 -52.14 33.34
C GLY A 10 31.47 -52.47 33.06
N ALA A 11 30.67 -51.41 32.94
CA ALA A 11 29.37 -51.43 32.29
C ALA A 11 29.44 -50.41 31.14
N ALA A 12 29.29 -50.91 29.92
CA ALA A 12 29.10 -50.07 28.74
C ALA A 12 27.65 -49.55 28.74
N ALA A 13 27.49 -48.22 28.79
CA ALA A 13 26.23 -47.54 28.52
C ALA A 13 26.43 -46.70 27.25
N GLY A 14 25.69 -47.05 26.19
CA GLY A 14 25.73 -46.37 24.90
C GLY A 14 25.26 -44.92 25.01
N MET A 15 26.08 -44.01 24.51
CA MET A 15 25.68 -42.63 24.25
C MET A 15 24.78 -42.59 23.02
N ALA A 16 23.49 -42.38 23.22
CA ALA A 16 22.60 -41.92 22.17
C ALA A 16 22.89 -40.44 21.91
N ALA A 17 23.49 -40.14 20.75
CA ALA A 17 23.65 -38.79 20.26
C ALA A 17 22.26 -38.24 19.90
N MET A 18 21.75 -37.29 20.69
CA MET A 18 20.59 -36.49 20.30
C MET A 18 21.05 -35.44 19.29
N THR A 19 20.76 -35.68 18.02
CA THR A 19 20.81 -34.66 16.98
C THR A 19 19.65 -33.68 17.20
N PRO A 20 19.90 -32.35 17.18
CA PRO A 20 18.82 -31.38 17.20
C PRO A 20 18.06 -31.47 15.87
N VAL A 21 16.80 -31.85 15.93
CA VAL A 21 15.87 -31.75 14.82
C VAL A 21 15.56 -30.27 14.63
N PHE A 22 16.21 -29.64 13.66
CA PHE A 22 15.71 -28.39 13.10
C PHE A 22 14.38 -28.69 12.42
N ALA A 23 13.28 -28.29 13.06
CA ALA A 23 11.98 -28.26 12.41
C ALA A 23 12.00 -27.16 11.34
N THR A 24 12.27 -27.55 10.10
CA THR A 24 11.96 -26.73 8.93
C THR A 24 10.45 -26.76 8.74
N SER A 25 9.70 -25.86 9.37
CA SER A 25 8.27 -25.67 9.09
C SER A 25 8.12 -24.86 7.80
N GLY A 26 8.29 -25.53 6.66
CA GLY A 26 8.01 -25.03 5.32
C GLY A 26 6.69 -25.57 4.76
N HIS A 27 5.69 -25.79 5.61
CA HIS A 27 4.34 -26.02 5.11
C HIS A 27 3.72 -24.66 4.80
N ALA A 28 3.43 -24.41 3.52
CA ALA A 28 2.49 -23.36 3.15
C ALA A 28 1.24 -23.56 4.01
N SER A 29 0.93 -22.60 4.87
CA SER A 29 -0.21 -22.68 5.79
C SER A 29 -1.49 -22.83 4.97
N GLU A 30 -2.14 -23.97 5.11
CA GLU A 30 -3.35 -24.32 4.35
C GLU A 30 -4.53 -23.45 4.80
N ILE A 31 -5.35 -23.00 3.85
CA ILE A 31 -6.60 -22.29 4.15
C ILE A 31 -7.62 -23.35 4.60
N PRO A 32 -8.12 -23.32 5.85
CA PRO A 32 -9.02 -24.35 6.37
C PRO A 32 -10.36 -24.39 5.62
N GLU A 33 -11.08 -25.52 5.65
CA GLU A 33 -12.43 -25.60 5.09
C GLU A 33 -13.43 -24.69 5.82
N ALA A 34 -14.45 -24.21 5.10
CA ALA A 34 -15.48 -23.36 5.69
C ALA A 34 -16.35 -24.13 6.67
N VAL A 35 -16.49 -23.60 7.90
CA VAL A 35 -17.43 -24.07 8.92
C VAL A 35 -18.83 -23.54 8.63
N ASN A 36 -18.97 -22.23 8.38
CA ASN A 36 -20.25 -21.63 8.01
C ASN A 36 -20.40 -21.60 6.48
N THR A 37 -21.35 -22.37 5.95
CA THR A 37 -21.60 -22.50 4.51
C THR A 37 -22.83 -21.72 4.02
N GLY A 38 -23.77 -21.42 4.92
CA GLY A 38 -24.97 -20.62 4.66
C GLY A 38 -24.82 -19.17 5.14
N THR A 39 -25.91 -18.39 5.06
CA THR A 39 -25.92 -16.95 5.42
C THR A 39 -25.81 -16.67 6.92
N ARG A 40 -25.94 -17.68 7.78
CA ARG A 40 -25.76 -17.56 9.23
C ARG A 40 -24.26 -17.56 9.57
N TRP A 41 -23.85 -16.74 10.52
CA TRP A 41 -22.53 -16.80 11.13
C TRP A 41 -22.71 -17.26 12.56
N GLU A 42 -22.42 -18.53 12.80
CA GLU A 42 -22.33 -19.10 14.14
C GLU A 42 -20.87 -19.07 14.60
N VAL A 43 -20.61 -18.75 15.86
CA VAL A 43 -19.27 -18.70 16.46
C VAL A 43 -19.05 -19.97 17.27
N TYR A 44 -17.97 -20.70 16.96
CA TYR A 44 -17.61 -21.96 17.61
C TYR A 44 -16.33 -21.87 18.45
N LYS A 45 -15.52 -20.82 18.24
CA LYS A 45 -14.23 -20.64 18.94
C LYS A 45 -14.27 -19.42 19.84
N THR A 46 -13.66 -19.51 21.01
CA THR A 46 -13.58 -18.37 21.94
C THR A 46 -12.56 -17.33 21.49
N HIS A 47 -11.61 -17.67 20.62
CA HIS A 47 -10.56 -16.78 20.13
C HIS A 47 -10.05 -17.26 18.76
N TRP A 48 -9.24 -16.43 18.12
CA TRP A 48 -8.48 -16.81 16.92
C TRP A 48 -7.23 -17.57 17.36
N SER A 49 -7.09 -18.82 16.92
CA SER A 49 -5.87 -19.60 17.16
C SER A 49 -4.74 -19.15 16.21
N GLU A 50 -3.51 -19.57 16.48
CA GLU A 50 -2.38 -19.35 15.56
C GLU A 50 -2.66 -19.93 14.17
N GLN A 51 -3.39 -21.03 14.10
CA GLN A 51 -3.79 -21.68 12.85
C GLN A 51 -4.82 -20.85 12.07
N ASP A 52 -5.76 -20.20 12.78
CA ASP A 52 -6.72 -19.27 12.16
C ASP A 52 -6.02 -18.01 11.61
N GLU A 53 -5.03 -17.48 12.34
CA GLU A 53 -4.24 -16.35 11.87
C GLU A 53 -3.37 -16.72 10.65
N ALA A 54 -2.78 -17.92 10.65
CA ALA A 54 -2.02 -18.43 9.51
C ALA A 54 -2.92 -18.68 8.29
N GLY A 55 -4.12 -19.24 8.50
CA GLY A 55 -5.11 -19.42 7.43
C GLY A 55 -5.63 -18.10 6.87
N TYR A 56 -5.82 -17.06 7.71
CA TYR A 56 -6.16 -15.72 7.25
C TYR A 56 -5.03 -15.10 6.42
N ALA A 57 -3.78 -15.27 6.85
CA ALA A 57 -2.62 -14.82 6.10
C ALA A 57 -2.56 -15.49 4.71
N ALA A 58 -2.76 -16.81 4.64
CA ALA A 58 -2.81 -17.55 3.38
C ALA A 58 -3.98 -17.10 2.47
N PHE A 59 -5.16 -16.86 3.06
CA PHE A 59 -6.30 -16.31 2.35
C PHE A 59 -6.01 -14.94 1.73
N VAL A 60 -5.46 -14.00 2.51
CA VAL A 60 -5.06 -12.67 2.02
C VAL A 60 -3.98 -12.76 0.95
N GLN A 61 -2.99 -13.65 1.12
CA GLN A 61 -1.95 -13.87 0.12
C GLN A 61 -2.52 -14.36 -1.21
N SER A 62 -3.45 -15.32 -1.17
CA SER A 62 -4.12 -15.84 -2.37
C SER A 62 -4.89 -14.74 -3.10
N ILE A 63 -5.68 -13.93 -2.37
CA ILE A 63 -6.38 -12.78 -2.93
C ILE A 63 -5.39 -11.76 -3.53
N GLY A 64 -4.33 -11.43 -2.79
CA GLY A 64 -3.32 -10.48 -3.22
C GLY A 64 -2.65 -10.90 -4.52
N ARG A 65 -2.29 -12.19 -4.66
CA ARG A 65 -1.66 -12.80 -5.85
C ARG A 65 -2.61 -12.97 -7.04
N SER A 66 -3.91 -13.01 -6.82
CA SER A 66 -4.89 -13.12 -7.91
C SER A 66 -4.86 -11.91 -8.86
N ASP A 67 -5.57 -12.02 -9.97
CA ASP A 67 -5.80 -10.96 -10.96
C ASP A 67 -7.14 -10.23 -10.76
N CYS A 68 -7.73 -10.29 -9.56
CA CYS A 68 -8.96 -9.56 -9.27
C CYS A 68 -8.76 -8.05 -9.35
N SER A 69 -9.78 -7.35 -9.89
CA SER A 69 -9.74 -5.91 -10.16
C SER A 69 -10.68 -5.06 -9.32
N SER A 70 -11.54 -5.68 -8.51
CA SER A 70 -12.41 -5.04 -7.53
C SER A 70 -12.55 -5.93 -6.29
N LEU A 71 -12.93 -5.37 -5.13
CA LEU A 71 -13.14 -6.16 -3.90
C LEU A 71 -14.14 -7.31 -4.13
N ASP A 72 -15.25 -7.01 -4.80
CA ASP A 72 -16.26 -8.01 -5.16
C ASP A 72 -15.69 -9.10 -6.09
N ALA A 73 -14.92 -8.72 -7.11
CA ALA A 73 -14.24 -9.67 -8.00
C ALA A 73 -13.23 -10.53 -7.24
N CYS A 74 -12.56 -9.98 -6.23
CA CYS A 74 -11.63 -10.73 -5.38
C CYS A 74 -12.36 -11.80 -4.57
N LEU A 75 -13.50 -11.47 -3.96
CA LEU A 75 -14.30 -12.44 -3.21
C LEU A 75 -14.91 -13.53 -4.10
N LYS A 76 -15.16 -13.25 -5.38
CA LYS A 76 -15.67 -14.21 -6.35
C LYS A 76 -14.58 -14.96 -7.13
N SER A 77 -13.32 -14.56 -6.96
CA SER A 77 -12.18 -15.16 -7.66
C SER A 77 -11.98 -16.62 -7.23
N GLU A 78 -11.50 -17.45 -8.15
CA GLU A 78 -11.02 -18.81 -7.86
C GLU A 78 -9.95 -18.85 -6.75
N ALA A 79 -9.20 -17.75 -6.57
CA ALA A 79 -8.25 -17.57 -5.49
C ALA A 79 -8.90 -17.55 -4.09
N ASN A 80 -10.21 -17.27 -4.00
CA ASN A 80 -10.98 -17.42 -2.77
C ASN A 80 -11.55 -18.84 -2.67
N PRO A 81 -11.03 -19.72 -1.79
CA PRO A 81 -11.58 -21.06 -1.61
C PRO A 81 -12.97 -21.07 -0.95
N TYR A 82 -13.37 -19.96 -0.31
CA TYR A 82 -14.68 -19.83 0.34
C TYR A 82 -15.78 -19.25 -0.54
N ARG A 83 -15.45 -18.88 -1.79
CA ARG A 83 -16.40 -18.29 -2.74
C ARG A 83 -17.65 -19.16 -2.83
N SER A 84 -18.80 -18.53 -2.76
CA SER A 84 -20.08 -19.22 -2.81
C SER A 84 -21.13 -18.38 -3.54
N SER A 85 -22.14 -19.05 -4.11
CA SER A 85 -23.25 -18.38 -4.79
C SER A 85 -24.13 -17.54 -3.85
N VAL A 86 -24.01 -17.74 -2.54
CA VAL A 86 -24.70 -16.93 -1.52
C VAL A 86 -23.87 -15.73 -1.04
N ASP A 87 -22.65 -15.54 -1.55
CA ASP A 87 -21.82 -14.41 -1.17
C ASP A 87 -22.42 -13.09 -1.73
N PRO A 88 -22.52 -12.04 -0.89
CA PRO A 88 -23.07 -10.76 -1.32
C PRO A 88 -22.13 -10.00 -2.25
N ASN A 89 -22.69 -9.06 -3.00
CA ASN A 89 -21.89 -8.02 -3.63
C ASN A 89 -21.38 -7.05 -2.55
N LEU A 90 -20.06 -6.95 -2.41
CA LEU A 90 -19.39 -6.13 -1.40
C LEU A 90 -18.40 -5.17 -2.07
N PRO A 91 -18.88 -4.04 -2.63
CA PRO A 91 -17.99 -2.95 -3.01
C PRO A 91 -17.40 -2.30 -1.75
N GLY A 92 -16.28 -1.62 -1.90
CA GLY A 92 -15.66 -0.93 -0.77
C GLY A 92 -14.30 -0.33 -1.09
N ASP A 93 -13.98 0.75 -0.38
CA ASP A 93 -12.69 1.40 -0.46
C ASP A 93 -11.61 0.65 0.33
N CYS A 94 -10.41 1.24 0.42
CA CYS A 94 -9.26 0.63 1.08
C CYS A 94 -9.50 0.22 2.54
N ALA A 95 -10.28 0.99 3.30
CA ALA A 95 -10.61 0.67 4.68
C ALA A 95 -11.64 -0.46 4.75
N ASP A 96 -12.63 -0.42 3.86
CA ASP A 96 -13.64 -1.48 3.76
C ASP A 96 -13.00 -2.82 3.43
N MET A 97 -12.10 -2.88 2.45
CA MET A 97 -11.42 -4.11 2.06
C MET A 97 -10.71 -4.79 3.24
N ALA A 98 -10.03 -4.01 4.10
CA ALA A 98 -9.38 -4.56 5.29
C ALA A 98 -10.38 -5.25 6.23
N TYR A 99 -11.46 -4.55 6.58
CA TYR A 99 -12.47 -5.07 7.50
C TYR A 99 -13.33 -6.18 6.88
N VAL A 100 -13.73 -6.03 5.61
CA VAL A 100 -14.54 -7.01 4.87
C VAL A 100 -13.80 -8.33 4.73
N LEU A 101 -12.52 -8.33 4.33
CA LEU A 101 -11.76 -9.58 4.20
C LEU A 101 -11.60 -10.29 5.55
N ARG A 102 -11.34 -9.55 6.63
CA ARG A 102 -11.24 -10.12 7.98
C ARG A 102 -12.58 -10.67 8.47
N ALA A 103 -13.67 -9.91 8.29
CA ALA A 103 -15.02 -10.32 8.68
C ALA A 103 -15.52 -11.53 7.88
N TYR A 104 -15.25 -11.55 6.57
CA TYR A 104 -15.59 -12.66 5.68
C TYR A 104 -14.85 -13.94 6.07
N TYR A 105 -13.54 -13.86 6.32
CA TYR A 105 -12.78 -15.01 6.83
C TYR A 105 -13.31 -15.49 8.18
N ALA A 106 -13.62 -14.57 9.09
CA ALA A 106 -14.16 -14.88 10.42
C ALA A 106 -15.54 -15.56 10.34
N TRP A 107 -16.40 -15.10 9.43
CA TRP A 107 -17.67 -15.73 9.15
C TRP A 107 -17.46 -17.16 8.67
N LYS A 108 -16.68 -17.38 7.61
CA LYS A 108 -16.50 -18.71 7.03
C LYS A 108 -15.90 -19.71 8.02
N ASN A 109 -15.09 -19.24 8.97
CA ASN A 109 -14.41 -20.09 9.96
C ASN A 109 -15.08 -20.13 11.35
N GLY A 110 -16.24 -19.48 11.53
CA GLY A 110 -16.97 -19.48 12.79
C GLY A 110 -16.20 -18.84 13.96
N LEU A 111 -15.51 -17.75 13.67
CA LEU A 111 -14.65 -17.03 14.61
C LEU A 111 -15.38 -15.82 15.22
N PRO A 112 -15.03 -15.39 16.44
CA PRO A 112 -15.53 -14.15 17.00
C PRO A 112 -14.96 -12.97 16.22
N PHE A 113 -15.72 -11.88 16.12
CA PHE A 113 -15.31 -10.69 15.38
C PHE A 113 -15.77 -9.42 16.08
N SER A 114 -14.96 -8.38 16.01
CA SER A 114 -15.30 -7.05 16.52
C SER A 114 -14.68 -6.02 15.60
N TYR A 115 -15.38 -4.90 15.41
CA TYR A 115 -14.80 -3.72 14.80
C TYR A 115 -15.31 -2.44 15.44
N GLN A 116 -14.47 -1.43 15.46
CA GLN A 116 -14.81 -0.06 15.82
C GLN A 116 -15.68 0.57 14.72
N ASN A 117 -16.86 1.03 15.10
CA ASN A 117 -17.87 1.52 14.15
C ASN A 117 -18.27 2.98 14.40
N ALA A 118 -17.66 3.60 15.39
CA ALA A 118 -17.76 5.03 15.64
C ALA A 118 -16.46 5.54 16.25
N MET A 119 -15.99 6.68 15.76
CA MET A 119 -14.78 7.35 16.22
C MET A 119 -15.12 8.75 16.70
N ARG A 120 -14.26 9.29 17.57
CA ARG A 120 -14.22 10.72 17.91
C ARG A 120 -12.78 11.19 17.86
N THR A 121 -12.57 12.48 17.65
CA THR A 121 -11.23 13.07 17.82
C THR A 121 -10.73 12.83 19.24
N ALA A 122 -9.45 12.49 19.36
CA ALA A 122 -8.83 12.22 20.66
C ALA A 122 -8.83 13.48 21.54
N ASP A 123 -8.66 14.66 20.93
CA ASP A 123 -8.62 15.97 21.58
C ASP A 123 -9.99 16.68 21.67
N GLY A 124 -11.06 16.06 21.17
CA GLY A 124 -12.43 16.58 21.21
C GLY A 124 -12.73 17.71 20.21
N LYS A 125 -11.80 18.05 19.31
CA LYS A 125 -12.06 19.03 18.24
C LYS A 125 -13.07 18.51 17.22
N ARG A 126 -13.80 19.43 16.57
CA ARG A 126 -14.73 19.11 15.48
C ARG A 126 -13.97 19.16 14.15
N GLU A 127 -13.38 18.04 13.77
CA GLU A 127 -12.61 17.86 12.54
C GLU A 127 -13.14 16.66 11.76
N ASP A 128 -12.81 16.55 10.46
CA ASP A 128 -12.99 15.30 9.73
C ASP A 128 -12.11 14.22 10.38
N LEU A 129 -12.76 13.15 10.85
CA LEU A 129 -12.09 12.07 11.59
C LEU A 129 -11.04 11.36 10.72
N ARG A 130 -11.15 11.37 9.40
CA ARG A 130 -10.15 10.78 8.49
C ARG A 130 -8.82 11.53 8.54
N TYR A 131 -8.86 12.82 8.86
CA TYR A 131 -7.73 13.75 8.77
C TYR A 131 -7.45 14.53 10.06
N SER A 132 -7.99 14.08 11.20
CA SER A 132 -7.91 14.80 12.49
C SER A 132 -6.48 15.08 12.94
N THR A 133 -6.21 16.27 13.48
CA THR A 133 -4.85 16.72 13.79
C THR A 133 -4.26 16.02 15.02
N GLY A 134 -5.10 15.62 15.97
CA GLY A 134 -4.73 14.93 17.21
C GLY A 134 -4.92 13.41 17.21
N GLY A 135 -5.33 12.83 16.08
CA GLY A 135 -5.76 11.43 16.02
C GLY A 135 -7.15 11.21 16.64
N ASN A 136 -7.55 9.94 16.71
CA ASN A 136 -8.89 9.53 17.11
C ASN A 136 -8.87 8.56 18.30
N ALA A 137 -10.02 8.47 18.95
CA ALA A 137 -10.34 7.48 19.96
C ALA A 137 -11.62 6.72 19.59
N VAL A 138 -11.68 5.44 19.93
CA VAL A 138 -12.87 4.61 19.68
C VAL A 138 -14.04 5.07 20.55
N ALA A 139 -15.16 5.38 19.89
CA ALA A 139 -16.41 5.82 20.53
C ALA A 139 -17.49 4.75 20.51
N GLY A 140 -17.41 3.77 19.60
CA GLY A 140 -18.38 2.69 19.46
C GLY A 140 -17.81 1.50 18.71
N ARG A 141 -18.43 0.34 18.90
CA ARG A 141 -18.05 -0.90 18.26
C ARG A 141 -19.22 -1.85 18.04
N ARG A 142 -19.08 -2.71 17.03
CA ARG A 142 -19.91 -3.90 16.81
C ARG A 142 -19.14 -5.15 17.17
N GLN A 143 -19.84 -6.15 17.67
CA GLN A 143 -19.25 -7.39 18.17
C GLN A 143 -20.12 -8.58 17.78
N ILE A 144 -19.46 -9.67 17.41
CA ILE A 144 -20.01 -11.00 17.18
C ILE A 144 -19.29 -11.94 18.12
N ARG A 145 -20.02 -12.40 19.15
CA ARG A 145 -19.52 -13.33 20.18
C ARG A 145 -20.23 -14.69 20.19
N ASN A 146 -21.43 -14.75 19.61
CA ASN A 146 -22.28 -15.95 19.57
C ASN A 146 -22.72 -16.22 18.13
N TYR A 147 -23.61 -15.38 17.58
CA TYR A 147 -24.02 -15.50 16.18
C TYR A 147 -24.51 -14.18 15.58
N VAL A 148 -24.57 -14.14 14.25
CA VAL A 148 -25.47 -13.23 13.49
C VAL A 148 -26.33 -14.04 12.53
N THR A 149 -27.61 -13.67 12.42
CA THR A 149 -28.58 -14.39 11.59
C THR A 149 -28.33 -14.25 10.10
N ASN A 150 -27.70 -13.15 9.68
CA ASN A 150 -27.39 -12.85 8.29
C ASN A 150 -26.03 -12.14 8.21
N ALA A 151 -24.98 -12.92 7.99
CA ALA A 151 -23.61 -12.46 7.85
C ALA A 151 -23.41 -11.54 6.64
N PRO A 152 -23.97 -11.83 5.44
CA PRO A 152 -23.92 -10.90 4.32
C PRO A 152 -24.41 -9.49 4.68
N ALA A 153 -25.55 -9.38 5.35
CA ALA A 153 -26.12 -8.10 5.78
C ALA A 153 -25.31 -7.45 6.92
N PHE A 154 -24.59 -8.22 7.74
CA PHE A 154 -23.68 -7.68 8.73
C PHE A 154 -22.43 -7.09 8.07
N ILE A 155 -21.80 -7.83 7.15
CA ILE A 155 -20.57 -7.42 6.45
C ILE A 155 -20.86 -6.19 5.57
N ALA A 156 -22.01 -6.14 4.88
CA ALA A 156 -22.39 -4.99 4.06
C ALA A 156 -22.50 -3.66 4.85
N ARG A 157 -22.65 -3.70 6.18
CA ARG A 157 -22.66 -2.48 7.01
C ARG A 157 -21.29 -1.82 7.13
N ILE A 158 -20.22 -2.59 6.96
CA ILE A 158 -18.84 -2.10 7.06
C ILE A 158 -18.65 -0.90 6.12
N GLY A 159 -19.11 -1.01 4.86
CA GLY A 159 -19.01 0.06 3.86
C GLY A 159 -19.71 1.39 4.21
N GLY A 160 -20.61 1.39 5.19
CA GLY A 160 -21.26 2.61 5.69
C GLY A 160 -20.78 3.07 7.07
N GLU A 161 -19.94 2.28 7.73
CA GLU A 161 -19.53 2.50 9.12
C GLU A 161 -18.02 2.63 9.29
N VAL A 162 -17.23 2.18 8.32
CA VAL A 162 -15.78 2.18 8.35
C VAL A 162 -15.22 3.23 7.40
N SER A 163 -14.07 3.80 7.78
CA SER A 163 -13.24 4.66 6.94
C SER A 163 -11.80 4.60 7.46
N THR A 164 -10.90 5.36 6.84
CA THR A 164 -9.51 5.48 7.31
C THR A 164 -9.37 6.16 8.68
N ALA A 165 -10.43 6.77 9.22
CA ALA A 165 -10.49 7.28 10.59
C ALA A 165 -10.21 6.20 11.65
N MET A 166 -10.52 4.94 11.32
CA MET A 166 -10.42 3.80 12.24
C MET A 166 -8.96 3.39 12.48
N PHE A 167 -8.08 3.74 11.57
CA PHE A 167 -6.66 3.42 11.63
C PHE A 167 -5.87 4.52 12.34
N ARG A 168 -6.48 5.69 12.54
CA ARG A 168 -5.84 6.91 13.04
C ARG A 168 -5.86 7.01 14.57
N THR A 169 -5.41 5.95 15.24
CA THR A 169 -5.40 5.85 16.70
C THR A 169 -3.98 5.87 17.24
N HIS A 170 -3.83 6.33 18.49
CA HIS A 170 -2.53 6.43 19.14
C HIS A 170 -1.98 5.03 19.45
N PRO A 171 -0.71 4.72 19.13
CA PRO A 171 -0.16 3.36 19.19
C PRO A 171 -0.06 2.79 20.61
N GLU A 172 -0.04 3.64 21.63
CA GLU A 172 0.01 3.24 23.03
C GLU A 172 -1.38 3.00 23.66
N THR A 173 -2.45 3.56 23.09
CA THR A 173 -3.79 3.54 23.72
C THR A 173 -4.62 2.36 23.23
N GLY A 174 -4.13 1.14 23.43
CA GLY A 174 -4.71 -0.07 22.80
C GLY A 174 -5.67 -0.90 23.65
N GLY A 175 -5.87 -0.61 24.94
CA GLY A 175 -6.56 -1.50 25.89
C GLY A 175 -7.97 -1.05 26.34
N GLY A 176 -8.71 -1.96 26.98
CA GLY A 176 -9.97 -1.67 27.68
C GLY A 176 -11.26 -1.90 26.88
N ARG A 177 -12.40 -1.42 27.41
CA ARG A 177 -13.74 -1.64 26.83
C ARG A 177 -13.89 -1.03 25.43
N SER A 178 -13.22 0.09 25.19
CA SER A 178 -13.12 0.77 23.90
C SER A 178 -11.71 0.62 23.28
N HIS A 179 -11.09 -0.58 23.38
CA HIS A 179 -9.81 -0.90 22.73
C HIS A 179 -9.75 -0.51 21.24
N ASP A 180 -8.56 -0.34 20.67
CA ASP A 180 -8.38 -0.21 19.23
C ASP A 180 -8.44 -1.60 18.55
N ASP A 181 -8.88 -1.66 17.30
CA ASP A 181 -8.88 -2.92 16.54
C ASP A 181 -7.47 -3.34 16.10
N PHE A 182 -6.50 -2.44 16.22
CA PHE A 182 -5.14 -2.63 15.69
C PHE A 182 -4.07 -2.37 16.75
N TYR A 183 -2.88 -2.91 16.50
CA TYR A 183 -1.67 -2.57 17.22
C TYR A 183 -0.48 -2.44 16.24
N PRO A 184 0.49 -1.56 16.50
CA PRO A 184 1.69 -1.46 15.68
C PRO A 184 2.58 -2.69 15.88
N VAL A 185 3.08 -3.22 14.78
CA VAL A 185 3.90 -4.44 14.79
C VAL A 185 5.38 -4.12 14.94
N GLU A 186 6.12 -5.03 15.57
CA GLU A 186 7.56 -5.14 15.37
C GLU A 186 7.86 -5.30 13.88
N ILE A 187 8.98 -4.75 13.42
CA ILE A 187 9.48 -4.91 12.07
C ILE A 187 10.35 -6.17 12.04
N SER A 188 9.71 -7.31 11.82
CA SER A 188 10.36 -8.60 11.62
C SER A 188 9.56 -9.47 10.65
N ARG A 189 10.16 -10.54 10.12
CA ARG A 189 9.46 -11.48 9.24
C ARG A 189 8.40 -12.31 9.96
N ASP A 190 8.45 -12.39 11.29
CA ASP A 190 7.48 -13.13 12.10
C ASP A 190 6.19 -12.33 12.32
N THR A 191 6.30 -11.00 12.32
CA THR A 191 5.21 -10.07 12.61
C THR A 191 4.69 -9.35 11.36
N VAL A 192 5.53 -9.00 10.39
CA VAL A 192 5.14 -8.41 9.10
C VAL A 192 4.83 -9.54 8.11
N LYS A 193 3.57 -9.95 8.09
CA LYS A 193 3.06 -11.08 7.31
C LYS A 193 1.76 -10.73 6.59
N PRO A 194 1.30 -11.56 5.64
CA PRO A 194 0.04 -11.31 4.95
C PRO A 194 -1.11 -11.09 5.94
N GLY A 195 -1.94 -10.07 5.70
CA GLY A 195 -3.01 -9.62 6.60
C GLY A 195 -2.63 -8.45 7.51
N VAL A 196 -1.34 -8.12 7.65
CA VAL A 196 -0.89 -6.85 8.25
C VAL A 196 -1.36 -5.68 7.39
N LEU A 197 -1.69 -4.56 8.02
CA LEU A 197 -2.25 -3.37 7.40
C LEU A 197 -1.17 -2.29 7.33
N ALA A 198 -0.97 -1.70 6.17
CA ALA A 198 -0.17 -0.50 5.98
C ALA A 198 -1.12 0.71 5.99
N TYR A 199 -0.98 1.59 6.98
CA TYR A 199 -1.79 2.80 7.09
C TYR A 199 -0.97 4.06 6.83
N ASP A 200 -1.56 4.93 6.01
CA ASP A 200 -1.11 6.27 5.68
C ASP A 200 -2.09 7.31 6.21
N ILE A 201 -1.56 8.31 6.92
CA ILE A 201 -2.33 9.39 7.56
C ILE A 201 -3.11 10.28 6.59
N PHE A 202 -2.88 10.09 5.30
CA PHE A 202 -3.53 10.74 4.18
C PHE A 202 -4.65 9.90 3.57
N GLY A 203 -5.25 9.02 4.37
CA GLY A 203 -6.46 8.31 3.97
C GLY A 203 -6.21 7.17 3.00
N HIS A 204 -5.12 6.43 3.16
CA HIS A 204 -4.89 5.20 2.41
C HIS A 204 -4.55 4.04 3.35
N VAL A 205 -5.13 2.88 3.06
CA VAL A 205 -4.86 1.62 3.75
C VAL A 205 -4.49 0.58 2.69
N GLY A 206 -3.47 -0.22 2.96
CA GLY A 206 -3.14 -1.40 2.17
C GLY A 206 -3.08 -2.62 3.06
N ILE A 207 -3.34 -3.79 2.50
CA ILE A 207 -3.17 -5.07 3.18
C ILE A 207 -1.92 -5.71 2.62
N VAL A 208 -0.94 -5.96 3.48
CA VAL A 208 0.23 -6.77 3.15
C VAL A 208 -0.29 -8.12 2.67
N TYR A 209 0.12 -8.56 1.49
CA TYR A 209 -0.22 -9.90 0.98
C TYR A 209 1.02 -10.76 0.77
N GLU A 210 2.21 -10.17 0.74
CA GLU A 210 3.47 -10.89 0.56
C GLU A 210 4.66 -10.07 1.04
N VAL A 211 5.68 -10.76 1.56
CA VAL A 211 7.00 -10.19 1.86
C VAL A 211 8.04 -11.00 1.08
N LEU A 212 8.70 -10.35 0.13
CA LEU A 212 9.68 -10.98 -0.75
C LEU A 212 11.02 -11.19 -0.03
N ASP A 213 11.90 -12.00 -0.61
CA ASP A 213 13.22 -12.29 -0.04
C ASP A 213 14.15 -11.07 -0.01
N ASN A 214 13.94 -10.08 -0.86
CA ASN A 214 14.62 -8.79 -0.77
C ASN A 214 14.04 -7.86 0.31
N GLY A 215 13.09 -8.34 1.12
CA GLY A 215 12.43 -7.59 2.20
C GLY A 215 11.39 -6.59 1.71
N ARG A 216 11.06 -6.61 0.41
CA ARG A 216 9.98 -5.79 -0.12
C ARG A 216 8.64 -6.33 0.34
N VAL A 217 7.84 -5.43 0.89
CA VAL A 217 6.48 -5.73 1.38
C VAL A 217 5.49 -5.33 0.29
N LEU A 218 4.75 -6.29 -0.24
CA LEU A 218 3.73 -6.07 -1.26
C LEU A 218 2.36 -5.90 -0.60
N VAL A 219 1.63 -4.88 -1.03
CA VAL A 219 0.33 -4.50 -0.48
C VAL A 219 -0.74 -4.47 -1.55
N VAL A 220 -1.94 -4.90 -1.20
CA VAL A 220 -3.14 -4.82 -2.03
C VAL A 220 -4.13 -3.86 -1.39
N ALA A 221 -4.77 -3.03 -2.19
CA ALA A 221 -5.76 -2.06 -1.72
C ALA A 221 -6.85 -1.84 -2.76
N SER A 222 -8.11 -1.75 -2.32
CA SER A 222 -9.20 -1.21 -3.14
C SER A 222 -9.27 0.32 -3.02
N HIS A 223 -9.98 0.96 -3.95
CA HIS A 223 -10.12 2.41 -4.05
C HIS A 223 -11.61 2.81 -4.19
N PRO A 224 -11.96 4.08 -3.96
CA PRO A 224 -13.35 4.57 -4.08
C PRO A 224 -13.98 4.32 -5.47
N ASP A 225 -13.17 4.24 -6.52
CA ASP A 225 -13.59 3.89 -7.89
C ASP A 225 -13.81 2.36 -8.09
N ASN A 226 -13.86 1.58 -7.01
CA ASN A 226 -13.92 0.11 -6.96
C ASN A 226 -12.74 -0.63 -7.59
N SER A 227 -11.69 0.06 -8.04
CA SER A 227 -10.48 -0.60 -8.52
C SER A 227 -9.67 -1.21 -7.38
N VAL A 228 -8.94 -2.28 -7.65
CA VAL A 228 -7.94 -2.86 -6.75
C VAL A 228 -6.56 -2.74 -7.39
N THR A 229 -5.60 -2.25 -6.61
CA THR A 229 -4.19 -2.14 -7.04
C THR A 229 -3.28 -2.95 -6.13
N ARG A 230 -2.18 -3.43 -6.69
CA ARG A 230 -1.03 -3.95 -5.92
C ARG A 230 0.13 -2.97 -6.04
N THR A 231 0.75 -2.66 -4.91
CA THR A 231 1.92 -1.76 -4.83
C THR A 231 2.92 -2.30 -3.81
N ALA A 232 4.07 -1.64 -3.65
CA ALA A 232 4.98 -1.91 -2.55
C ALA A 232 4.75 -0.91 -1.41
N TYR A 233 4.93 -1.36 -0.17
CA TYR A 233 5.03 -0.48 0.99
C TYR A 233 6.34 0.30 0.96
N GLY A 234 6.24 1.62 1.16
CA GLY A 234 7.36 2.55 1.10
C GLY A 234 6.91 3.97 1.43
N PRO A 235 7.62 5.01 0.96
CA PRO A 235 7.27 6.42 1.17
C PRO A 235 5.86 6.84 0.70
N ASN A 236 5.23 6.06 -0.18
CA ASN A 236 3.82 6.18 -0.54
C ASN A 236 2.88 5.96 0.66
N PHE A 237 3.31 5.26 1.71
CA PHE A 237 2.64 5.12 3.00
C PHE A 237 3.36 5.92 4.09
N MET A 238 3.10 7.22 4.17
CA MET A 238 3.91 8.18 4.94
C MET A 238 3.99 7.85 6.44
N ARG A 239 5.22 7.71 6.96
CA ARG A 239 5.49 7.72 8.40
C ARG A 239 5.18 9.10 8.98
N SER A 240 4.51 9.11 10.12
CA SER A 240 4.09 10.35 10.78
C SER A 240 4.23 10.23 12.30
N LYS A 241 3.86 11.32 12.98
CA LYS A 241 3.85 11.41 14.43
C LYS A 241 2.96 10.31 15.07
N PRO A 242 3.32 9.81 16.27
CA PRO A 242 2.65 8.68 16.91
C PRO A 242 1.15 8.86 17.04
N GLU A 243 0.67 10.06 17.34
CA GLU A 243 -0.75 10.32 17.62
C GLU A 243 -1.67 9.96 16.45
N LEU A 244 -1.13 9.94 15.22
CA LEU A 244 -1.89 9.59 14.02
C LEU A 244 -1.79 8.12 13.66
N GLY A 245 -0.91 7.36 14.31
CA GLY A 245 -0.82 5.91 14.16
C GLY A 245 -0.43 5.45 12.76
N ALA A 246 0.36 6.17 11.97
CA ALA A 246 0.83 5.70 10.67
C ALA A 246 1.64 4.38 10.77
N GLY A 247 1.82 3.66 9.66
CA GLY A 247 2.76 2.53 9.58
C GLY A 247 2.09 1.15 9.47
N LEU A 248 2.83 0.11 9.83
CA LEU A 248 2.38 -1.27 9.77
C LEU A 248 1.64 -1.63 11.06
N LYS A 249 0.47 -2.26 10.93
CA LYS A 249 -0.41 -2.66 12.03
C LYS A 249 -1.01 -4.03 11.84
N ALA A 250 -1.11 -4.82 12.90
CA ALA A 250 -1.83 -6.07 12.89
C ALA A 250 -3.17 -5.94 13.63
N TRP A 251 -4.10 -6.84 13.31
CA TRP A 251 -5.35 -7.01 14.04
C TRP A 251 -5.08 -7.37 15.49
N ARG A 252 -5.67 -6.63 16.42
CA ARG A 252 -5.56 -6.90 17.85
C ARG A 252 -6.22 -8.23 18.19
N PRO A 253 -5.54 -9.15 18.90
CA PRO A 253 -6.16 -10.38 19.33
C PRO A 253 -7.37 -10.11 20.23
N ILE A 254 -8.48 -10.78 19.92
CA ILE A 254 -9.74 -10.71 20.67
C ILE A 254 -10.15 -12.11 21.11
N TYR A 255 -10.88 -12.18 22.23
CA TYR A 255 -11.40 -13.42 22.79
C TYR A 255 -12.72 -13.20 23.51
N VAL A 256 -13.54 -14.24 23.60
CA VAL A 256 -14.80 -14.27 24.34
C VAL A 256 -14.56 -14.94 25.68
N ASP A 257 -14.65 -14.15 26.74
CA ASP A 257 -14.49 -14.58 28.12
C ASP A 257 -15.82 -15.05 28.71
N GLY A 258 -15.82 -16.17 29.44
CA GLY A 258 -17.02 -16.70 30.12
C GLY A 258 -18.15 -17.22 29.21
N ALA A 259 -17.87 -17.54 27.94
CA ALA A 259 -18.84 -18.21 27.07
C ALA A 259 -19.07 -19.67 27.49
N LYS A 260 -20.30 -20.16 27.30
CA LYS A 260 -20.64 -21.58 27.39
C LYS A 260 -20.66 -22.18 25.98
N ILE A 261 -20.47 -23.49 25.90
CA ILE A 261 -20.59 -24.24 24.65
C ILE A 261 -21.96 -24.91 24.65
N ASP A 262 -22.74 -24.74 23.58
CA ASP A 262 -24.03 -25.39 23.37
C ASP A 262 -23.86 -26.84 22.86
N GLU A 263 -24.95 -27.60 22.77
CA GLU A 263 -24.92 -29.00 22.31
C GLU A 263 -24.34 -29.17 20.90
N ASP A 264 -24.53 -28.18 20.02
CA ASP A 264 -24.00 -28.16 18.66
C ASP A 264 -22.55 -27.63 18.56
N GLY A 265 -21.93 -27.31 19.70
CA GLY A 265 -20.59 -26.75 19.79
C GLY A 265 -20.50 -25.22 19.67
N SER A 266 -21.63 -24.53 19.41
CA SER A 266 -21.64 -23.07 19.29
C SER A 266 -21.43 -22.37 20.64
N LEU A 267 -20.96 -21.12 20.60
CA LEU A 267 -20.77 -20.32 21.80
C LEU A 267 -22.04 -19.58 22.22
N LEU A 268 -22.37 -19.64 23.51
CA LEU A 268 -23.46 -18.94 24.15
C LEU A 268 -22.98 -17.99 25.27
N GLY A 269 -23.41 -16.74 25.21
CA GLY A 269 -23.06 -15.71 26.18
C GLY A 269 -21.62 -15.22 26.08
N GLY A 270 -21.03 -14.86 27.24
CA GLY A 270 -19.68 -14.32 27.36
C GLY A 270 -19.53 -12.85 27.01
N GLU A 271 -18.35 -12.30 27.30
CA GLU A 271 -17.95 -10.93 26.97
C GLU A 271 -16.74 -10.93 26.04
N LEU A 272 -16.82 -10.17 24.95
CA LEU A 272 -15.68 -9.99 24.05
C LEU A 272 -14.67 -9.01 24.65
N ARG A 273 -13.42 -9.46 24.78
CA ARG A 273 -12.28 -8.71 25.30
C ARG A 273 -11.16 -8.70 24.28
N ALA A 274 -10.24 -7.76 24.44
CA ALA A 274 -9.06 -7.64 23.60
C ALA A 274 -7.79 -7.69 24.45
N VAL A 275 -6.72 -8.24 23.88
CA VAL A 275 -5.42 -8.33 24.54
C VAL A 275 -4.78 -6.94 24.63
N SER A 276 -4.23 -6.59 25.79
CA SER A 276 -3.51 -5.32 25.97
C SER A 276 -2.19 -5.31 25.21
N ASN A 277 -1.64 -4.13 24.93
CA ASN A 277 -0.37 -4.01 24.20
C ASN A 277 0.77 -4.78 24.87
N GLU A 278 0.84 -4.76 26.20
CA GLU A 278 1.89 -5.39 27.01
C GLU A 278 1.86 -6.92 26.93
N ALA A 279 0.71 -7.50 26.58
CA ALA A 279 0.52 -8.94 26.45
C ALA A 279 0.64 -9.43 25.00
N ILE A 280 0.88 -8.55 24.03
CA ILE A 280 1.05 -8.91 22.61
C ILE A 280 2.54 -9.02 22.30
N VAL A 281 3.01 -10.24 21.99
CA VAL A 281 4.42 -10.54 21.69
C VAL A 281 4.98 -9.67 20.55
N GLY A 282 4.18 -9.43 19.50
CA GLY A 282 4.60 -8.65 18.32
C GLY A 282 4.35 -7.15 18.41
N TYR A 283 3.95 -6.61 19.57
CA TYR A 283 3.71 -5.18 19.73
C TYR A 283 5.03 -4.41 19.81
N SER A 284 5.18 -3.36 19.00
CA SER A 284 6.37 -2.51 19.01
C SER A 284 6.06 -1.06 18.66
N LEU A 285 6.80 -0.16 19.28
CA LEU A 285 6.77 1.27 18.99
C LEU A 285 7.91 1.72 18.07
N GLU A 286 8.75 0.79 17.61
CA GLU A 286 9.99 1.12 16.88
C GLU A 286 9.72 1.93 15.61
N GLN A 287 8.63 1.66 14.88
CA GLN A 287 8.28 2.41 13.67
C GLN A 287 8.01 3.90 13.95
N TYR A 288 7.68 4.26 15.19
CA TYR A 288 7.43 5.64 15.60
C TYR A 288 8.66 6.30 16.20
N PHE A 289 9.36 5.63 17.11
CA PHE A 289 10.45 6.24 17.90
C PHE A 289 11.84 5.76 17.48
N GLY A 290 11.97 4.95 16.44
CA GLY A 290 13.23 4.28 16.09
C GLY A 290 13.49 3.06 16.98
N ASN A 291 14.39 2.19 16.52
CA ASN A 291 14.93 1.13 17.37
C ASN A 291 16.08 1.63 18.28
N THR A 292 16.52 2.87 18.05
CA THR A 292 17.36 3.65 18.96
C THR A 292 16.64 4.96 19.27
N PRO A 293 15.71 4.97 20.25
CA PRO A 293 14.93 6.15 20.57
C PRO A 293 15.77 7.25 21.19
N HIS A 294 15.48 8.49 20.80
CA HIS A 294 16.18 9.66 21.36
C HIS A 294 15.73 9.92 22.81
N PRO A 295 16.63 10.24 23.75
CA PRO A 295 16.29 10.43 25.17
C PRO A 295 15.25 11.52 25.46
N SER A 296 15.06 12.48 24.54
CA SER A 296 14.04 13.53 24.68
C SER A 296 12.61 13.05 24.46
N GLY A 297 12.40 11.84 23.94
CA GLY A 297 11.07 11.32 23.57
C GLY A 297 10.49 11.94 22.29
N ILE A 298 11.21 12.83 21.61
CA ILE A 298 10.78 13.42 20.34
C ILE A 298 10.91 12.37 19.23
N TRP A 299 9.77 11.88 18.73
CA TRP A 299 9.68 10.73 17.82
C TRP A 299 10.57 10.82 16.57
N HIS A 300 10.69 12.01 15.97
CA HIS A 300 11.44 12.20 14.72
C HIS A 300 12.95 12.33 14.92
N TYR A 301 13.44 12.32 16.18
CA TYR A 301 14.86 12.21 16.49
C TYR A 301 15.31 10.76 16.70
N GLY A 302 14.36 9.82 16.76
CA GLY A 302 14.66 8.39 16.81
C GLY A 302 15.43 7.93 15.58
N GLU A 303 16.45 7.10 15.80
CA GLU A 303 17.26 6.53 14.73
C GLU A 303 16.84 5.09 14.41
N PHE A 304 16.98 4.71 13.14
CA PHE A 304 16.82 3.34 12.67
C PHE A 304 18.18 2.76 12.34
N ARG A 305 18.72 1.99 13.26
CA ARG A 305 20.03 1.35 13.11
C ARG A 305 19.87 -0.08 12.67
N TYR A 306 20.51 -0.45 11.59
CA TYR A 306 20.62 -1.84 11.16
C TYR A 306 22.09 -2.15 10.92
N GLN A 307 22.60 -3.12 11.68
CA GLN A 307 24.04 -3.39 11.76
C GLN A 307 24.80 -2.10 12.16
N ASN A 308 25.84 -1.72 11.42
CA ASN A 308 26.65 -0.53 11.69
C ASN A 308 26.21 0.72 10.89
N ARG A 309 24.99 0.73 10.34
CA ARG A 309 24.46 1.85 9.54
C ARG A 309 23.21 2.44 10.20
N THR A 310 23.08 3.75 10.11
CA THR A 310 21.83 4.46 10.35
C THR A 310 21.13 4.64 9.02
N LEU A 311 19.90 4.15 8.93
CA LEU A 311 19.11 4.12 7.70
C LEU A 311 17.88 5.03 7.83
N LYS A 312 17.31 5.42 6.69
CA LYS A 312 15.94 5.96 6.70
C LYS A 312 14.97 4.82 7.04
N TYR A 313 13.78 5.19 7.52
CA TYR A 313 12.79 4.22 7.99
C TYR A 313 12.45 3.13 6.97
N TYR A 314 12.16 3.47 5.71
CA TYR A 314 11.77 2.46 4.72
C TYR A 314 12.93 1.57 4.29
N ASP A 315 14.15 2.11 4.23
CA ASP A 315 15.37 1.32 4.00
C ASP A 315 15.59 0.35 5.16
N TYR A 316 15.39 0.80 6.40
CA TYR A 316 15.44 -0.05 7.58
C TYR A 316 14.41 -1.18 7.50
N VAL A 317 13.15 -0.89 7.16
CA VAL A 317 12.10 -1.90 6.99
C VAL A 317 12.50 -2.92 5.93
N ARG A 318 12.91 -2.49 4.73
CA ARG A 318 13.37 -3.41 3.68
C ARG A 318 14.55 -4.27 4.14
N ARG A 319 15.60 -3.66 4.69
CA ARG A 319 16.81 -4.38 5.11
C ARG A 319 16.54 -5.36 6.25
N LYS A 320 15.62 -5.02 7.17
CA LYS A 320 15.26 -5.88 8.29
C LYS A 320 14.38 -7.05 7.89
N LEU A 321 13.58 -6.89 6.83
CA LEU A 321 12.71 -7.93 6.29
C LEU A 321 13.36 -8.77 5.19
N ALA A 322 14.54 -8.38 4.70
CA ALA A 322 15.29 -9.15 3.72
C ALA A 322 15.74 -10.50 4.31
N ALA A 323 15.80 -11.51 3.45
CA ALA A 323 16.33 -12.82 3.80
C ALA A 323 17.79 -12.67 4.30
N PRO A 324 18.24 -13.59 5.18
CA PRO A 324 19.62 -13.57 5.65
C PRO A 324 20.61 -13.54 4.49
N SER A 325 21.60 -12.64 4.54
CA SER A 325 22.63 -12.47 3.51
C SER A 325 22.11 -12.05 2.12
N PHE A 326 20.88 -11.55 2.01
CA PHE A 326 20.39 -11.00 0.76
C PHE A 326 21.26 -9.81 0.32
N ALA A 327 21.70 -9.84 -0.94
CA ALA A 327 22.39 -8.75 -1.60
C ALA A 327 21.47 -8.17 -2.67
N TYR A 328 21.31 -6.85 -2.67
CA TYR A 328 20.49 -6.17 -3.68
C TYR A 328 21.30 -6.03 -4.96
N ASP A 329 20.72 -6.46 -6.07
CA ASP A 329 21.23 -6.18 -7.41
C ASP A 329 20.64 -4.83 -7.88
N PRO A 330 21.47 -3.81 -8.18
CA PRO A 330 21.00 -2.52 -8.66
C PRO A 330 20.14 -2.61 -9.93
N ILE A 331 20.42 -3.57 -10.82
CA ILE A 331 19.69 -3.80 -12.08
C ILE A 331 18.28 -4.30 -11.78
N GLU A 332 18.15 -5.31 -10.93
CA GLU A 332 16.85 -5.88 -10.55
C GLU A 332 16.00 -4.86 -9.77
N GLU A 333 16.63 -4.05 -8.91
CA GLU A 333 15.93 -2.99 -8.20
C GLU A 333 15.41 -1.88 -9.13
N LEU A 334 16.20 -1.50 -10.15
CA LEU A 334 15.77 -0.59 -11.21
C LEU A 334 14.58 -1.16 -11.98
N ARG A 335 14.69 -2.40 -12.48
CA ARG A 335 13.63 -3.07 -13.24
C ARG A 335 12.33 -3.14 -12.47
N PHE A 336 12.39 -3.60 -11.22
CA PHE A 336 11.22 -3.68 -10.37
C PHE A 336 10.57 -2.30 -10.15
N GLY A 337 11.38 -1.27 -9.92
CA GLY A 337 10.91 0.10 -9.75
C GLY A 337 10.15 0.59 -10.99
N LEU A 338 10.71 0.41 -12.18
CA LEU A 338 10.09 0.80 -13.44
C LEU A 338 8.81 0.00 -13.73
N GLN A 339 8.79 -1.30 -13.43
CA GLN A 339 7.59 -2.14 -13.57
C GLN A 339 6.47 -1.71 -12.61
N THR A 340 6.82 -1.32 -11.38
CA THR A 340 5.89 -0.74 -10.42
C THR A 340 5.30 0.58 -10.93
N ILE A 341 6.16 1.49 -11.41
CA ILE A 341 5.74 2.75 -12.03
C ILE A 341 4.84 2.51 -13.24
N CYS A 342 5.14 1.51 -14.07
CA CYS A 342 4.29 1.11 -15.19
C CYS A 342 2.88 0.68 -14.72
N GLY A 343 2.81 -0.03 -13.59
CA GLY A 343 1.55 -0.37 -12.91
C GLY A 343 0.75 0.87 -12.50
N ASP A 344 1.41 1.83 -11.86
CA ASP A 344 0.80 3.09 -11.43
C ASP A 344 0.28 3.91 -12.64
N ILE A 345 1.05 3.98 -13.73
CA ILE A 345 0.66 4.65 -14.98
C ILE A 345 -0.60 4.01 -15.59
N LYS A 346 -0.66 2.68 -15.63
CA LYS A 346 -1.82 1.96 -16.20
C LYS A 346 -3.04 2.01 -15.28
N SER A 347 -2.85 2.02 -13.97
CA SER A 347 -3.93 2.33 -13.01
C SER A 347 -4.47 3.74 -13.24
N ARG A 348 -3.59 4.73 -13.45
CA ARG A 348 -3.97 6.10 -13.78
C ARG A 348 -4.73 6.17 -15.11
N LYS A 349 -4.32 5.42 -16.13
CA LYS A 349 -5.07 5.28 -17.39
C LYS A 349 -6.51 4.84 -17.15
N ALA A 350 -6.73 3.80 -16.35
CA ALA A 350 -8.09 3.33 -16.06
C ALA A 350 -8.97 4.43 -15.43
N ALA A 351 -8.41 5.23 -14.51
CA ALA A 351 -9.13 6.36 -13.91
C ALA A 351 -9.44 7.48 -14.92
N ILE A 352 -8.53 7.78 -15.84
CA ILE A 352 -8.75 8.78 -16.90
C ILE A 352 -9.78 8.28 -17.92
N ASP A 353 -9.71 7.02 -18.31
CA ASP A 353 -10.67 6.40 -19.23
C ASP A 353 -12.08 6.43 -18.62
N ALA A 354 -12.23 6.12 -17.33
CA ALA A 354 -13.50 6.23 -16.63
C ALA A 354 -14.08 7.66 -16.71
N ALA A 355 -13.27 8.69 -16.46
CA ALA A 355 -13.68 10.09 -16.58
C ALA A 355 -14.02 10.51 -18.03
N PHE A 356 -13.28 9.98 -19.00
CA PHE A 356 -13.53 10.20 -20.42
C PHE A 356 -14.88 9.63 -20.85
N PHE A 357 -15.15 8.37 -20.50
CA PHE A 357 -16.42 7.70 -20.82
C PHE A 357 -17.61 8.31 -20.07
N ALA A 358 -17.40 8.80 -18.84
CA ALA A 358 -18.38 9.60 -18.10
C ALA A 358 -18.56 11.03 -18.65
N LYS A 359 -17.78 11.41 -19.68
CA LYS A 359 -17.82 12.72 -20.36
C LYS A 359 -17.62 13.91 -19.42
N VAL A 360 -16.87 13.73 -18.33
CA VAL A 360 -16.61 14.80 -17.34
C VAL A 360 -15.88 15.97 -17.98
N HIS A 361 -14.94 15.68 -18.89
CA HIS A 361 -14.20 16.67 -19.67
C HIS A 361 -15.08 17.56 -20.58
N LEU A 362 -16.33 17.18 -20.88
CA LEU A 362 -17.25 18.03 -21.67
C LEU A 362 -18.07 19.00 -20.80
N LYS A 363 -18.05 18.82 -19.47
CA LYS A 363 -18.74 19.70 -18.54
C LYS A 363 -17.96 21.01 -18.34
N PRO A 364 -18.62 22.13 -18.01
CA PRO A 364 -17.91 23.32 -17.55
C PRO A 364 -17.14 23.02 -16.26
N HIS A 365 -15.98 23.64 -16.08
CA HIS A 365 -15.25 23.53 -14.82
C HIS A 365 -16.04 24.25 -13.72
N PRO A 366 -16.11 23.72 -12.48
CA PRO A 366 -16.73 24.41 -11.35
C PRO A 366 -16.07 25.76 -11.04
N ASN A 367 -16.81 26.69 -10.44
CA ASN A 367 -16.27 28.03 -10.12
C ASN A 367 -15.11 28.01 -9.09
N LYS A 368 -14.97 26.91 -8.34
CA LYS A 368 -13.93 26.71 -7.31
C LYS A 368 -13.46 25.26 -7.29
N LEU A 369 -12.22 25.06 -6.85
CA LEU A 369 -11.74 23.75 -6.44
C LEU A 369 -12.54 23.20 -5.24
N PRO A 370 -12.50 21.88 -5.00
CA PRO A 370 -13.04 21.32 -3.75
C PRO A 370 -12.28 21.84 -2.51
N PRO A 371 -12.86 21.67 -1.29
CA PRO A 371 -12.20 22.02 -0.04
C PRO A 371 -10.76 21.50 0.10
N ASN A 372 -10.50 20.30 -0.43
CA ASN A 372 -9.17 19.75 -0.60
C ASN A 372 -9.16 18.81 -1.81
N ILE A 373 -8.18 18.93 -2.70
CA ILE A 373 -8.15 18.10 -3.92
C ILE A 373 -7.85 16.62 -3.64
N TYR A 374 -7.18 16.30 -2.53
CA TYR A 374 -6.79 14.94 -2.18
C TYR A 374 -7.88 14.20 -1.38
N GLY A 375 -8.73 14.93 -0.66
CA GLY A 375 -9.81 14.39 0.16
C GLY A 375 -11.08 15.23 0.01
N THR A 376 -11.98 14.78 -0.86
CA THR A 376 -13.27 15.44 -1.15
C THR A 376 -14.31 14.39 -1.52
N PHE A 377 -15.46 14.82 -2.04
CA PHE A 377 -16.59 13.98 -2.43
C PHE A 377 -17.08 14.30 -3.84
N GLY A 378 -17.95 13.44 -4.37
CA GLY A 378 -18.65 13.65 -5.65
C GLY A 378 -17.78 13.41 -6.88
N GLU A 379 -18.07 14.08 -8.00
CA GLU A 379 -17.36 13.87 -9.27
C GLU A 379 -15.84 14.03 -9.15
N TRP A 380 -15.36 14.91 -8.27
CA TRP A 380 -13.94 15.06 -8.03
C TRP A 380 -13.34 13.82 -7.36
N GLU A 381 -14.00 13.27 -6.33
CA GLU A 381 -13.56 12.04 -5.65
C GLU A 381 -13.52 10.85 -6.61
N GLU A 382 -14.50 10.78 -7.53
CA GLU A 382 -14.66 9.67 -8.46
C GLU A 382 -13.70 9.71 -9.66
N TYR A 383 -13.43 10.89 -10.23
CA TYR A 383 -12.78 11.01 -11.56
C TYR A 383 -11.43 11.74 -11.57
N SER A 384 -11.06 12.43 -10.49
CA SER A 384 -9.77 13.12 -10.40
C SER A 384 -8.63 12.16 -10.07
N THR A 385 -7.38 12.56 -10.30
CA THR A 385 -6.20 11.73 -9.98
C THR A 385 -5.16 12.35 -9.04
N PRO A 386 -5.40 13.40 -8.23
CA PRO A 386 -4.32 14.11 -7.53
C PRO A 386 -3.55 13.22 -6.54
N SER A 387 -4.24 12.32 -5.83
CA SER A 387 -3.59 11.37 -4.92
C SER A 387 -2.82 10.26 -5.66
N ARG A 388 -3.32 9.80 -6.82
CA ARG A 388 -2.61 8.84 -7.68
C ARG A 388 -1.35 9.49 -8.29
N ASP A 389 -1.48 10.72 -8.76
CA ASP A 389 -0.41 11.50 -9.39
C ASP A 389 0.68 11.83 -8.37
N ALA A 390 0.32 12.19 -7.13
CA ALA A 390 1.26 12.40 -6.04
C ALA A 390 2.07 11.12 -5.72
N ARG A 391 1.41 9.95 -5.67
CA ARG A 391 2.10 8.66 -5.46
C ARG A 391 3.03 8.32 -6.62
N LEU A 392 2.58 8.49 -7.87
CA LEU A 392 3.40 8.27 -9.06
C LEU A 392 4.67 9.13 -9.03
N LYS A 393 4.55 10.41 -8.66
CA LYS A 393 5.70 11.32 -8.51
C LYS A 393 6.68 10.85 -7.44
N VAL A 394 6.18 10.43 -6.28
CA VAL A 394 7.02 9.84 -5.23
C VAL A 394 7.74 8.59 -5.74
N SER A 395 7.07 7.71 -6.49
CA SER A 395 7.70 6.51 -7.06
C SER A 395 8.89 6.85 -7.97
N PHE A 396 8.77 7.85 -8.85
CA PHE A 396 9.91 8.29 -9.68
C PHE A 396 11.05 8.92 -8.87
N ILE A 397 10.72 9.81 -7.92
CA ILE A 397 11.71 10.49 -7.06
C ILE A 397 12.52 9.47 -6.26
N GLU A 398 11.85 8.50 -5.66
CA GLU A 398 12.51 7.50 -4.81
C GLU A 398 13.30 6.49 -5.65
N LEU A 399 12.77 6.03 -6.78
CA LEU A 399 13.54 5.13 -7.66
C LEU A 399 14.87 5.75 -8.11
N ARG A 400 14.86 7.03 -8.50
CA ARG A 400 16.08 7.75 -8.88
C ARG A 400 17.07 7.88 -7.72
N ARG A 401 16.60 8.01 -6.48
CA ARG A 401 17.45 8.06 -5.27
C ARG A 401 18.01 6.69 -4.91
N ASP A 402 17.16 5.66 -4.95
CA ASP A 402 17.52 4.29 -4.60
C ASP A 402 18.57 3.76 -5.57
N VAL A 403 18.39 4.00 -6.88
CA VAL A 403 19.37 3.59 -7.90
C VAL A 403 20.69 4.34 -7.75
N GLN A 404 20.66 5.63 -7.36
CA GLN A 404 21.90 6.33 -7.01
C GLN A 404 22.61 5.69 -5.82
N LEU A 405 21.88 5.43 -4.74
CA LEU A 405 22.44 4.83 -3.52
C LEU A 405 23.01 3.43 -3.79
N LEU A 406 22.31 2.59 -4.54
CA LEU A 406 22.77 1.25 -4.89
C LEU A 406 24.02 1.30 -5.78
N TYR A 407 24.07 2.22 -6.75
CA TYR A 407 25.26 2.44 -7.57
C TYR A 407 26.47 2.86 -6.73
N GLU A 408 26.28 3.80 -5.81
CA GLU A 408 27.34 4.26 -4.90
C GLU A 408 27.76 3.18 -3.91
N ASP A 409 26.82 2.43 -3.32
CA ASP A 409 27.09 1.33 -2.40
C ASP A 409 27.88 0.22 -3.10
N GLU A 410 27.52 -0.16 -4.33
CA GLU A 410 28.26 -1.16 -5.11
C GLU A 410 29.68 -0.70 -5.42
N LYS A 411 29.85 0.53 -5.91
CA LYS A 411 31.16 1.11 -6.22
C LYS A 411 32.08 1.18 -5.01
N ASN A 412 31.51 1.36 -3.81
CA ASN A 412 32.25 1.43 -2.55
C ASN A 412 32.40 0.05 -1.87
N GLY A 413 31.92 -1.04 -2.47
CA GLY A 413 31.99 -2.39 -1.91
C GLY A 413 31.20 -2.55 -0.61
N VAL A 414 30.07 -1.85 -0.49
CA VAL A 414 29.23 -1.90 0.70
C VAL A 414 28.53 -3.26 0.81
N PRO A 415 28.68 -3.99 1.93
CA PRO A 415 28.04 -5.29 2.08
C PRO A 415 26.51 -5.23 1.90
N GLY A 416 25.97 -6.23 1.19
CA GLY A 416 24.54 -6.34 0.91
C GLY A 416 24.09 -5.61 -0.34
N VAL A 417 25.00 -5.15 -1.19
CA VAL A 417 24.76 -4.84 -2.60
C VAL A 417 25.76 -5.69 -3.38
N SER A 418 25.34 -6.24 -4.52
CA SER A 418 26.20 -7.07 -5.37
C SER A 418 25.77 -6.93 -6.82
N TYR A 419 26.74 -6.79 -7.70
CA TYR A 419 26.54 -6.80 -9.14
C TYR A 419 27.61 -7.67 -9.82
N ASP A 420 27.18 -8.63 -10.62
CA ASP A 420 28.08 -9.65 -11.21
C ASP A 420 28.67 -9.24 -12.58
N GLY A 421 28.21 -8.12 -13.15
CA GLY A 421 28.67 -7.64 -14.45
C GLY A 421 29.93 -6.77 -14.37
N SER A 422 30.30 -6.17 -15.50
CA SER A 422 31.54 -5.39 -15.64
C SER A 422 31.34 -3.91 -15.96
N ASP A 423 30.12 -3.51 -16.32
CA ASP A 423 29.75 -2.13 -16.65
C ASP A 423 28.38 -1.80 -16.04
N LEU A 424 28.36 -1.54 -14.74
CA LEU A 424 27.13 -1.24 -14.01
C LEU A 424 26.37 -0.04 -14.61
N ALA A 425 27.09 0.98 -15.08
CA ALA A 425 26.47 2.16 -15.66
C ALA A 425 25.78 1.85 -17.00
N GLY A 426 26.46 1.10 -17.87
CA GLY A 426 25.90 0.63 -19.13
C GLY A 426 24.70 -0.31 -18.93
N ASP A 427 24.81 -1.27 -18.01
CA ASP A 427 23.75 -2.24 -17.74
C ASP A 427 22.51 -1.60 -17.11
N LEU A 428 22.68 -0.62 -16.21
CA LEU A 428 21.55 0.17 -15.68
C LEU A 428 20.84 0.93 -16.80
N LEU A 429 21.58 1.56 -17.70
CA LEU A 429 20.99 2.29 -18.84
C LEU A 429 20.27 1.33 -19.80
N ALA A 430 20.84 0.17 -20.09
CA ALA A 430 20.22 -0.86 -20.92
C ALA A 430 18.92 -1.40 -20.31
N ALA A 431 18.94 -1.70 -19.00
CA ALA A 431 17.74 -2.13 -18.28
C ALA A 431 16.65 -1.05 -18.27
N PHE A 432 17.02 0.22 -18.09
CA PHE A 432 16.08 1.33 -18.20
C PHE A 432 15.43 1.41 -19.59
N GLU A 433 16.22 1.32 -20.66
CA GLU A 433 15.70 1.38 -22.03
C GLU A 433 14.77 0.21 -22.36
N GLU A 434 15.09 -0.99 -21.89
CA GLU A 434 14.24 -2.18 -22.06
C GLU A 434 12.88 -1.99 -21.37
N GLU A 435 12.87 -1.66 -20.08
CA GLU A 435 11.64 -1.50 -19.30
C GLU A 435 10.81 -0.30 -19.79
N LYS A 436 11.49 0.79 -20.17
CA LYS A 436 10.85 1.96 -20.78
C LYS A 436 10.04 1.55 -22.02
N ASN A 437 10.65 0.78 -22.91
CA ASN A 437 10.06 0.40 -24.19
C ASN A 437 9.01 -0.73 -24.02
N ALA A 438 9.21 -1.62 -23.05
CA ALA A 438 8.24 -2.67 -22.72
C ALA A 438 6.94 -2.11 -22.14
N CYS A 439 7.02 -1.06 -21.32
CA CYS A 439 5.86 -0.41 -20.75
C CYS A 439 5.17 0.53 -21.75
N THR A 440 4.26 -0.01 -22.56
CA THR A 440 3.37 0.79 -23.42
C THR A 440 1.93 0.85 -22.90
N TYR A 441 1.24 1.93 -23.23
CA TYR A 441 -0.16 2.15 -22.93
C TYR A 441 -0.79 3.10 -23.96
N THR A 442 -2.12 3.17 -23.98
CA THR A 442 -2.86 4.08 -24.85
C THR A 442 -3.76 5.00 -24.05
N TYR A 443 -4.19 6.12 -24.63
CA TYR A 443 -5.27 6.92 -24.08
C TYR A 443 -6.17 7.47 -25.19
N TRP A 444 -7.42 7.78 -24.83
CA TRP A 444 -8.40 8.39 -25.73
C TRP A 444 -8.19 9.90 -25.85
N ARG A 445 -8.11 10.40 -27.08
CA ARG A 445 -8.15 11.84 -27.37
C ARG A 445 -9.60 12.34 -27.44
N SER A 446 -9.79 13.65 -27.30
CA SER A 446 -11.09 14.30 -27.38
C SER A 446 -11.78 14.15 -28.74
N ASP A 447 -11.03 13.85 -29.81
CA ASP A 447 -11.56 13.53 -31.15
C ASP A 447 -11.95 12.04 -31.33
N ASN A 448 -11.93 11.25 -30.25
CA ASN A 448 -12.17 9.80 -30.21
C ASN A 448 -11.14 8.93 -30.94
N THR A 449 -9.99 9.49 -31.29
CA THR A 449 -8.85 8.67 -31.73
C THR A 449 -8.00 8.25 -30.51
N ARG A 450 -7.05 7.32 -30.72
CA ARG A 450 -6.18 6.83 -29.64
C ARG A 450 -4.73 7.21 -29.87
N MET A 451 -4.06 7.54 -28.78
CA MET A 451 -2.63 7.81 -28.77
C MET A 451 -1.85 6.73 -28.02
N ARG A 452 -0.73 6.26 -28.57
CA ARG A 452 0.19 5.34 -27.88
C ARG A 452 1.32 6.10 -27.20
N LEU A 453 1.59 5.75 -25.94
CA LEU A 453 2.72 6.25 -25.16
C LEU A 453 3.51 5.08 -24.56
N ASN A 454 4.74 5.37 -24.11
CA ASN A 454 5.54 4.48 -23.28
C ASN A 454 5.87 5.14 -21.93
N LEU A 455 6.58 4.43 -21.04
CA LEU A 455 6.95 4.94 -19.71
C LEU A 455 7.80 6.23 -19.80
N GLY A 456 8.65 6.35 -20.83
CA GLY A 456 9.49 7.53 -21.04
C GLY A 456 8.65 8.80 -21.19
N HIS A 457 7.60 8.76 -22.02
CA HIS A 457 6.68 9.88 -22.14
C HIS A 457 6.00 10.25 -20.82
N ALA A 458 5.67 9.27 -19.99
CA ALA A 458 5.07 9.54 -18.68
C ALA A 458 6.04 10.28 -17.76
N MET A 459 7.31 9.89 -17.77
CA MET A 459 8.38 10.51 -17.00
C MET A 459 8.64 11.94 -17.49
N ASP A 460 8.76 12.14 -18.80
CA ASP A 460 9.05 13.45 -19.41
C ASP A 460 7.90 14.45 -19.16
N ARG A 461 6.65 13.96 -19.11
CA ARG A 461 5.44 14.78 -18.92
C ARG A 461 4.92 14.82 -17.47
N LEU A 462 5.63 14.21 -16.52
CA LEU A 462 5.16 13.91 -15.15
C LEU A 462 4.56 15.12 -14.43
N TRP A 463 5.13 16.31 -14.67
CA TRP A 463 4.78 17.56 -14.01
C TRP A 463 3.74 18.39 -14.76
N ASP A 464 3.42 18.01 -16.00
CA ASP A 464 2.41 18.63 -16.85
C ASP A 464 1.07 17.89 -16.81
N MET A 465 1.06 16.62 -16.39
CA MET A 465 -0.16 15.83 -16.28
C MET A 465 -1.20 16.46 -15.34
N SER A 466 -2.35 16.81 -15.90
CA SER A 466 -3.50 17.31 -15.13
C SER A 466 -4.15 16.21 -14.29
N PHE A 467 -4.31 16.49 -13.00
CA PHE A 467 -5.14 15.69 -12.09
C PHE A 467 -6.64 16.01 -12.17
N ASP A 468 -6.97 17.17 -12.73
CA ASP A 468 -8.33 17.71 -12.79
C ASP A 468 -9.20 16.91 -13.77
N PRO A 469 -10.39 16.42 -13.33
CA PRO A 469 -11.23 15.58 -14.16
C PRO A 469 -11.97 16.35 -15.26
N TYR A 470 -12.06 17.68 -15.18
CA TYR A 470 -12.73 18.52 -16.16
C TYR A 470 -11.84 18.91 -17.33
N HIS A 471 -10.52 18.72 -17.25
CA HIS A 471 -9.63 18.93 -18.39
C HIS A 471 -9.75 17.80 -19.43
N CYS A 472 -9.55 18.15 -20.69
CA CYS A 472 -9.45 17.20 -21.80
C CYS A 472 -8.40 16.10 -21.53
N PRO A 473 -8.57 14.87 -22.06
CA PRO A 473 -7.64 13.76 -21.85
C PRO A 473 -6.18 14.09 -22.21
N GLU A 474 -5.96 14.90 -23.24
CA GLU A 474 -4.65 15.34 -23.70
C GLU A 474 -3.88 16.07 -22.58
N ARG A 475 -4.54 17.02 -21.89
CA ARG A 475 -3.97 17.70 -20.71
C ARG A 475 -3.82 16.76 -19.53
N ARG A 476 -4.73 15.81 -19.36
CA ARG A 476 -4.57 14.78 -18.33
C ARG A 476 -3.35 13.89 -18.59
N TRP A 477 -2.83 13.84 -19.82
CA TRP A 477 -1.59 13.15 -20.20
C TRP A 477 -0.41 14.08 -20.51
N GLY A 478 -0.51 15.38 -20.18
CA GLY A 478 0.57 16.35 -20.38
C GLY A 478 0.96 16.54 -21.84
N ALA A 479 0.03 16.36 -22.78
CA ALA A 479 0.27 16.55 -24.20
C ALA A 479 0.62 18.01 -24.52
N SER A 480 1.43 18.20 -25.56
CA SER A 480 1.82 19.50 -26.10
C SER A 480 1.91 19.45 -27.63
N GLY A 481 2.11 20.61 -28.27
CA GLY A 481 2.22 20.69 -29.74
C GLY A 481 0.98 20.15 -30.46
N THR A 482 1.19 19.45 -31.57
CA THR A 482 0.12 18.89 -32.41
C THR A 482 -0.77 17.87 -31.69
N GLU A 483 -0.22 17.14 -30.69
CA GLU A 483 -1.03 16.21 -29.89
C GLU A 483 -2.14 16.92 -29.11
N LEU A 484 -1.89 18.17 -28.67
CA LEU A 484 -2.83 18.97 -27.88
C LEU A 484 -3.95 19.60 -28.73
N GLU A 485 -3.81 19.65 -30.06
CA GLU A 485 -4.79 20.31 -30.95
C GLU A 485 -6.18 19.67 -30.92
N THR A 486 -6.29 18.40 -30.51
CA THR A 486 -7.58 17.71 -30.38
C THR A 486 -8.34 18.06 -29.10
N CYS A 487 -7.67 18.71 -28.13
CA CYS A 487 -8.25 19.10 -26.85
C CYS A 487 -9.42 20.09 -27.04
N THR A 488 -10.56 19.79 -26.43
CA THR A 488 -11.80 20.61 -26.54
C THR A 488 -11.98 21.63 -25.41
N ASP A 489 -10.96 21.81 -24.56
CA ASP A 489 -11.00 22.77 -23.46
C ASP A 489 -11.13 24.22 -23.98
N ASN A 490 -12.03 25.00 -23.36
CA ASN A 490 -12.19 26.42 -23.65
C ASN A 490 -11.12 27.28 -22.94
N ASP A 491 -11.19 28.60 -23.13
CA ASP A 491 -10.27 29.56 -22.50
C ASP A 491 -10.28 29.46 -20.97
N GLU A 492 -11.44 29.29 -20.35
CA GLU A 492 -11.56 29.19 -18.89
C GLU A 492 -10.85 27.94 -18.35
N LYS A 493 -11.05 26.78 -18.96
CA LYS A 493 -10.33 25.55 -18.59
C LYS A 493 -8.83 25.69 -18.84
N SER A 494 -8.42 26.41 -19.88
CA SER A 494 -7.01 26.75 -20.12
C SER A 494 -6.41 27.58 -19.00
N GLN A 495 -7.17 28.53 -18.45
CA GLN A 495 -6.74 29.30 -17.29
C GLN A 495 -6.66 28.42 -16.04
N TRP A 496 -7.61 27.51 -15.81
CA TRP A 496 -7.55 26.54 -14.72
C TRP A 496 -6.30 25.64 -14.80
N TYR A 497 -6.03 25.07 -15.97
CA TYR A 497 -4.82 24.29 -16.20
C TYR A 497 -3.56 25.09 -15.85
N ASN A 498 -3.47 26.35 -16.22
CA ASN A 498 -2.31 27.18 -15.90
C ASN A 498 -2.24 27.53 -14.40
N ALA A 499 -3.35 27.88 -13.77
CA ALA A 499 -3.42 28.23 -12.35
C ALA A 499 -3.07 27.04 -11.43
N GLN A 500 -3.42 25.82 -11.84
CA GLN A 500 -3.14 24.59 -11.08
C GLN A 500 -1.69 24.07 -11.24
N ARG A 501 -0.81 24.79 -11.95
CA ARG A 501 0.58 24.35 -12.23
C ARG A 501 1.35 23.97 -10.97
N PHE A 502 1.35 24.82 -9.96
CA PHE A 502 2.13 24.57 -8.73
C PHE A 502 1.56 23.39 -7.92
N LEU A 503 0.24 23.17 -7.98
CA LEU A 503 -0.38 21.96 -7.43
C LEU A 503 0.08 20.70 -8.18
N ARG A 504 0.27 20.77 -9.51
CA ARG A 504 0.86 19.66 -10.27
C ARG A 504 2.30 19.38 -9.87
N PHE A 505 3.08 20.36 -9.46
CA PHE A 505 4.45 20.12 -8.97
C PHE A 505 4.49 19.40 -7.61
N GLN A 506 3.37 19.32 -6.91
CA GLN A 506 3.31 18.78 -5.57
C GLN A 506 3.30 17.23 -5.57
N ALA A 507 4.37 16.62 -5.05
CA ALA A 507 4.45 15.17 -4.81
C ALA A 507 3.91 14.75 -3.43
N ARG A 508 3.96 15.67 -2.45
CA ARG A 508 3.45 15.43 -1.10
C ARG A 508 1.95 15.72 -1.04
N ARG A 509 1.14 14.83 -0.48
CA ARG A 509 -0.29 15.13 -0.25
C ARG A 509 -0.44 16.03 0.98
N THR A 510 -1.34 17.02 0.94
CA THR A 510 -1.56 18.01 2.01
C THR A 510 -3.05 18.13 2.33
N TYR A 511 -3.57 17.16 3.10
CA TYR A 511 -5.00 17.08 3.45
C TYR A 511 -5.44 18.13 4.49
N ASP A 512 -4.47 18.70 5.21
CA ASP A 512 -4.63 19.76 6.19
C ASP A 512 -4.68 21.17 5.58
N VAL A 513 -4.44 21.28 4.27
CA VAL A 513 -4.43 22.55 3.55
C VAL A 513 -5.79 22.78 2.88
N ARG A 514 -6.41 23.92 3.18
CA ARG A 514 -7.61 24.40 2.47
C ARG A 514 -7.29 24.69 1.01
N MET A 515 -8.14 24.28 0.07
CA MET A 515 -7.92 24.43 -1.38
C MET A 515 -9.11 24.96 -2.18
N ASP A 516 -10.25 25.27 -1.58
CA ASP A 516 -11.50 25.76 -2.23
C ASP A 516 -11.39 27.20 -2.74
N PHE A 517 -10.39 27.46 -3.56
CA PHE A 517 -10.15 28.72 -4.24
C PHE A 517 -10.73 28.67 -5.66
N GLY A 518 -11.28 29.80 -6.08
CA GLY A 518 -11.62 30.06 -7.47
C GLY A 518 -10.38 30.40 -8.29
N LEU A 519 -10.55 30.43 -9.60
CA LEU A 519 -9.48 30.69 -10.55
C LEU A 519 -8.66 31.95 -10.26
N ASN A 520 -9.35 33.06 -9.94
CA ASN A 520 -8.71 34.36 -9.64
C ASN A 520 -8.15 34.44 -8.21
N GLU A 521 -8.43 33.44 -7.36
CA GLU A 521 -7.94 33.39 -5.98
C GLU A 521 -6.66 32.54 -5.87
N LEU A 522 -6.44 31.61 -6.81
CA LEU A 522 -5.21 30.81 -6.87
C LEU A 522 -4.01 31.67 -7.24
N LYS A 523 -2.93 31.52 -6.47
CA LYS A 523 -1.69 32.28 -6.60
C LYS A 523 -0.50 31.34 -6.60
N PRO A 524 0.64 31.76 -7.19
CA PRO A 524 1.90 31.07 -6.98
C PRO A 524 2.23 30.95 -5.48
N PRO A 525 2.76 29.82 -5.00
CA PRO A 525 3.07 29.62 -3.57
C PRO A 525 4.12 30.60 -3.04
N MET A 526 4.95 31.15 -3.91
CA MET A 526 5.92 32.22 -3.59
C MET A 526 5.26 33.59 -3.30
N MET A 527 4.01 33.80 -3.72
CA MET A 527 3.32 35.10 -3.66
C MET A 527 2.28 35.19 -2.55
N ALA A 528 1.87 34.06 -1.96
CA ALA A 528 0.83 34.01 -0.95
C ALA A 528 1.01 32.79 -0.04
N ALA A 529 0.51 32.88 1.19
CA ALA A 529 0.40 31.71 2.05
C ALA A 529 -0.71 30.76 1.53
N PRO A 530 -0.71 29.48 1.94
CA PRO A 530 -1.78 28.55 1.56
C PRO A 530 -3.19 29.02 1.94
N SER A 531 -3.32 29.76 3.05
CA SER A 531 -4.59 30.38 3.48
C SER A 531 -5.16 31.38 2.48
N ASP A 532 -4.31 31.95 1.62
CA ASP A 532 -4.62 33.03 0.68
C ASP A 532 -4.46 32.59 -0.79
N GLY A 533 -4.49 31.28 -1.04
CA GLY A 533 -4.47 30.68 -2.37
C GLY A 533 -3.09 30.36 -2.93
N GLY A 534 -2.02 30.58 -2.17
CA GLY A 534 -0.65 30.19 -2.53
C GLY A 534 -0.42 28.71 -2.33
N LEU A 535 -0.90 27.89 -3.27
CA LEU A 535 -0.91 26.43 -3.16
C LEU A 535 0.16 25.76 -4.03
N GLY A 536 0.55 24.55 -3.64
CA GLY A 536 1.52 23.77 -4.40
C GLY A 536 2.96 24.02 -3.99
N VAL A 537 3.88 23.65 -4.88
CA VAL A 537 5.32 23.89 -4.72
C VAL A 537 5.87 24.64 -5.93
N GLU A 538 6.88 25.48 -5.71
CA GLU A 538 7.39 26.40 -6.74
C GLU A 538 8.06 25.68 -7.91
N ALA A 539 8.75 24.58 -7.64
CA ALA A 539 9.49 23.80 -8.61
C ALA A 539 9.26 22.29 -8.38
N PRO A 540 9.27 21.50 -9.46
CA PRO A 540 9.23 20.05 -9.35
C PRO A 540 10.48 19.51 -8.65
N ALA A 541 10.33 18.37 -7.97
CA ALA A 541 11.47 17.62 -7.44
C ALA A 541 12.21 16.88 -8.55
N ASP A 542 13.50 16.59 -8.33
CA ASP A 542 14.26 15.73 -9.25
C ASP A 542 13.69 14.30 -9.22
N ALA A 543 13.16 13.89 -10.37
CA ALA A 543 12.55 12.61 -10.63
C ALA A 543 13.12 11.97 -11.92
N ASP A 544 14.17 12.57 -12.50
CA ASP A 544 14.69 12.21 -13.82
C ASP A 544 15.79 11.16 -13.69
N ILE A 545 15.38 9.91 -13.61
CA ILE A 545 16.31 8.77 -13.56
C ILE A 545 17.11 8.64 -14.86
N ARG A 546 16.54 9.01 -16.01
CA ARG A 546 17.23 8.92 -17.30
C ARG A 546 18.42 9.87 -17.34
N ALA A 547 18.25 11.12 -16.93
CA ALA A 547 19.35 12.08 -16.85
C ALA A 547 20.46 11.60 -15.89
N TYR A 548 20.10 10.99 -14.76
CA TYR A 548 21.07 10.39 -13.85
C TYR A 548 21.87 9.26 -14.53
N LEU A 549 21.19 8.31 -15.18
CA LEU A 549 21.84 7.17 -15.84
C LEU A 549 22.74 7.58 -17.01
N LEU A 550 22.31 8.54 -17.83
CA LEU A 550 23.14 9.11 -18.90
C LEU A 550 24.38 9.81 -18.35
N GLY A 551 24.25 10.49 -17.21
CA GLY A 551 25.38 11.11 -16.51
C GLY A 551 26.42 10.10 -16.03
N LEU A 552 26.00 8.87 -15.66
CA LEU A 552 26.92 7.80 -15.25
C LEU A 552 27.70 7.20 -16.43
N SER A 553 27.05 7.00 -17.58
CA SER A 553 27.65 6.33 -18.74
C SER A 553 28.58 7.23 -19.56
N GLY A 554 28.66 8.53 -19.23
CA GLY A 554 29.42 9.50 -20.02
C GLY A 554 28.85 9.71 -21.43
N ALA A 555 27.64 9.21 -21.70
CA ALA A 555 26.91 9.47 -22.92
C ALA A 555 26.58 10.97 -22.97
N VAL A 556 27.11 11.68 -23.96
CA VAL A 556 26.71 13.06 -24.24
C VAL A 556 25.21 13.05 -24.53
N VAL A 557 24.47 14.03 -23.98
CA VAL A 557 23.03 14.31 -24.21
C VAL A 557 22.73 14.67 -25.70
N ALA A 558 23.60 14.30 -26.63
CA ALA A 558 23.47 14.55 -28.04
C ALA A 558 22.68 13.38 -28.68
N GLN A 559 21.38 13.63 -28.88
CA GLN A 559 20.56 12.99 -29.90
C GLN A 559 20.38 11.47 -29.81
N SER A 560 19.97 10.95 -28.66
CA SER A 560 19.17 9.71 -28.62
C SER A 560 17.70 10.03 -28.38
N GLU A 561 17.17 11.00 -29.14
CA GLU A 561 15.73 11.16 -29.32
C GLU A 561 15.27 10.10 -30.33
N GLU A 562 15.13 8.86 -29.88
CA GLU A 562 13.86 8.21 -30.19
C GLU A 562 12.95 8.54 -29.01
N ASP A 563 12.35 9.75 -29.06
CA ASP A 563 11.03 9.94 -28.47
C ASP A 563 10.22 8.72 -28.88
N GLY A 564 9.67 8.00 -27.90
CA GLY A 564 8.87 6.82 -28.20
C GLY A 564 7.91 7.20 -29.31
N THR A 565 7.88 6.46 -30.41
CA THR A 565 7.11 6.93 -31.57
C THR A 565 5.65 7.06 -31.15
N ILE A 566 5.18 8.30 -31.10
CA ILE A 566 3.80 8.64 -30.77
C ILE A 566 2.98 8.23 -31.99
N ILE A 567 2.30 7.08 -31.89
CA ILE A 567 1.59 6.49 -33.02
C ILE A 567 0.08 6.58 -32.76
N PRO A 568 -0.69 7.22 -33.66
CA PRO A 568 -2.13 7.07 -33.71
C PRO A 568 -2.49 5.60 -33.97
N ILE A 569 -3.25 4.96 -33.08
CA ILE A 569 -3.67 3.56 -33.27
C ILE A 569 -5.16 3.52 -33.68
N ALA A 570 -5.48 2.63 -34.62
CA ALA A 570 -6.86 2.21 -34.86
C ALA A 570 -7.44 1.50 -33.60
N ILE A 571 -8.76 1.51 -33.46
CA ILE A 571 -9.45 0.98 -32.27
C ILE A 571 -9.12 -0.51 -32.09
N THR A 572 -8.29 -0.84 -31.11
CA THR A 572 -8.12 -2.21 -30.58
C THR A 572 -8.39 -2.17 -29.09
N ASP A 573 -9.40 -2.89 -28.60
CA ASP A 573 -9.75 -2.87 -27.18
C ASP A 573 -8.63 -3.48 -26.33
N ASP A 574 -8.07 -2.64 -25.46
CA ASP A 574 -7.11 -3.02 -24.43
C ASP A 574 -7.74 -2.65 -23.08
N ALA A 575 -8.93 -3.24 -22.85
CA ALA A 575 -9.78 -3.03 -21.68
C ALA A 575 -9.52 -4.10 -20.61
N GLY A 576 -8.24 -4.39 -20.34
CA GLY A 576 -7.82 -5.35 -19.33
C GLY A 576 -7.31 -4.66 -18.07
N SER A 577 -7.57 -5.27 -16.91
CA SER A 577 -6.88 -4.98 -15.66
C SER A 577 -5.38 -5.21 -15.83
N PHE A 578 -4.55 -4.22 -15.54
CA PHE A 578 -3.10 -4.37 -15.66
C PHE A 578 -2.46 -4.77 -14.32
N PHE A 579 -1.56 -5.74 -14.39
CA PHE A 579 -0.71 -6.16 -13.27
C PHE A 579 0.76 -5.86 -13.61
N PRO A 580 1.56 -5.33 -12.66
CA PRO A 580 3.00 -5.23 -12.83
C PRO A 580 3.60 -6.58 -13.24
N ALA A 581 4.68 -6.60 -14.04
CA ALA A 581 5.24 -7.84 -14.56
C ALA A 581 5.66 -8.82 -13.44
N TRP A 582 6.29 -8.28 -12.39
CA TRP A 582 6.67 -9.02 -11.18
C TRP A 582 5.50 -9.64 -10.40
N HIS A 583 4.26 -9.23 -10.66
CA HIS A 583 3.08 -9.80 -10.02
C HIS A 583 2.85 -11.26 -10.44
N ARG A 584 3.17 -11.60 -11.69
CA ARG A 584 2.93 -12.94 -12.25
C ARG A 584 4.05 -13.94 -11.95
N THR A 585 5.21 -13.45 -11.52
CA THR A 585 6.42 -14.26 -11.31
C THR A 585 6.63 -14.67 -9.84
N GLY A 586 5.60 -14.52 -9.00
CA GLY A 586 5.60 -14.93 -7.59
C GLY A 586 5.70 -16.45 -7.41
N GLY A 587 6.89 -16.99 -7.63
CA GLY A 587 7.23 -18.40 -7.48
C GLY A 587 8.36 -18.79 -8.44
N HIS A 588 9.61 -18.69 -7.96
CA HIS A 588 10.86 -19.02 -8.67
C HIS A 588 11.28 -18.05 -9.79
N ILE A 589 12.18 -17.12 -9.42
CA ILE A 589 13.27 -16.75 -10.31
C ILE A 589 14.24 -17.93 -10.23
N GLU A 590 14.17 -18.87 -11.18
CA GLU A 590 15.26 -19.84 -11.37
C GLU A 590 16.54 -19.07 -11.69
N ARG A 591 17.62 -19.47 -11.01
CA ARG A 591 18.97 -18.92 -11.19
C ARG A 591 19.54 -19.20 -12.57
#